data_AF-A0A8B6DQS1-F1
#
_entry.id   AF-A0A8B6DQS1-F1
#
_cell.length_a   1.000
_cell.length_b   1.000
_cell.length_c   1.000
_cell.angle_alpha   90.00
_cell.angle_beta   90.00
_cell.angle_gamma   90.00
#
_symmetry.space_group_name_H-M   'P 1'
#
loop_
_entity.id
_entity.type
_entity.pdbx_description
1 polymer ?
#
loop_
_entity_poly.entity_id
_entity_poly.type
_entity_poly.pdbx_seq_one_letter_code
_entity_poly.pdbx_strand_id
1 'polypeptide(L)'
;MSLWISFALERAKQLAEYDRRAFEGVSDPFKKELTEDQIHVMNTILGRLPAEQINTLLELIFECIVFKIDVPQNINDEDYIDISQISFRDQLIGYVDTSPFEEDLHVDDSLMVVICQIPSDTDDQLRILTAQSVDFWNEVNKCRQRKIR
;
A
#
# COMPACT_ATOMS: atom_id res chain seq x y z
N MET A 1 11.68 -1.17 13.33
CA MET A 1 10.54 -0.27 13.03
C MET A 1 10.48 0.88 14.04
N SER A 2 10.37 2.14 13.61
CA SER A 2 10.32 3.31 14.51
C SER A 2 9.01 3.36 15.32
N LEU A 3 9.11 3.71 16.61
CA LEU A 3 7.97 3.83 17.53
C LEU A 3 6.87 4.76 16.98
N TRP A 4 7.26 5.83 16.27
CA TRP A 4 6.32 6.79 15.67
C TRP A 4 5.47 6.15 14.56
N ILE A 5 6.08 5.27 13.75
CA ILE A 5 5.39 4.57 12.66
C ILE A 5 4.37 3.60 13.23
N SER A 6 4.76 2.83 14.26
CA SER A 6 3.85 1.89 14.92
C SER A 6 2.63 2.62 15.52
N PHE A 7 2.83 3.79 16.15
CA PHE A 7 1.72 4.61 16.64
C PHE A 7 0.85 5.19 15.50
N ALA A 8 1.46 5.67 14.43
CA ALA A 8 0.74 6.22 13.28
C ALA A 8 -0.11 5.14 12.57
N LEU A 9 0.45 3.95 12.40
CA LEU A 9 -0.24 2.79 11.84
C LEU A 9 -1.39 2.33 12.74
N GLU A 10 -1.17 2.22 14.05
CA GLU A 10 -2.24 1.80 14.97
C GLU A 10 -3.38 2.82 14.99
N ARG A 11 -3.03 4.12 14.96
CA ARG A 11 -4.02 5.19 14.79
C ARG A 11 -4.76 5.07 13.46
N ALA A 12 -4.06 4.78 12.36
CA ALA A 12 -4.68 4.58 11.05
C ALA A 12 -5.64 3.38 11.04
N LYS A 13 -5.25 2.24 11.64
CA LYS A 13 -6.09 1.05 11.83
C LYS A 13 -7.37 1.41 12.60
N GLN A 14 -7.25 2.13 13.71
CA GLN A 14 -8.40 2.59 14.49
C GLN A 14 -9.29 3.57 13.70
N LEU A 15 -8.72 4.58 13.04
CA LEU A 15 -9.51 5.55 12.27
C LEU A 15 -10.21 4.92 11.06
N ALA A 16 -9.63 3.89 10.46
CA ALA A 16 -10.26 3.12 9.39
C ALA A 16 -11.52 2.37 9.87
N GLU A 17 -11.60 1.99 11.15
CA GLU A 17 -12.78 1.35 11.74
C GLU A 17 -13.95 2.34 11.93
N TYR A 18 -13.64 3.61 12.20
CA TYR A 18 -14.66 4.57 12.65
C TYR A 18 -15.07 5.62 11.60
N ASP A 19 -14.24 5.99 10.62
CA ASP A 19 -14.65 7.09 9.70
C ASP A 19 -13.83 7.25 8.39
N ARG A 20 -13.09 6.22 7.92
CA ARG A 20 -12.23 6.29 6.71
C ARG A 20 -11.18 7.43 6.70
N ARG A 21 -10.80 7.98 7.87
CA ARG A 21 -9.82 9.10 7.96
C ARG A 21 -8.36 8.67 8.12
N ALA A 22 -8.04 7.39 7.90
CA ALA A 22 -6.69 6.85 8.11
C ALA A 22 -5.60 7.63 7.35
N PHE A 23 -5.94 8.18 6.18
CA PHE A 23 -5.05 8.92 5.29
C PHE A 23 -5.60 10.32 4.94
N GLU A 24 -6.24 11.00 5.89
CA GLU A 24 -6.79 12.35 5.65
C GLU A 24 -5.74 13.34 5.12
N GLY A 25 -4.49 13.24 5.60
CA GLY A 25 -3.37 14.08 5.17
C GLY A 25 -2.80 13.76 3.80
N VAL A 26 -3.10 12.59 3.22
CA VAL A 26 -2.59 12.20 1.90
C VAL A 26 -3.30 13.00 0.81
N SER A 27 -2.58 13.37 -0.25
CA SER A 27 -3.18 14.10 -1.37
C SER A 27 -4.26 13.29 -2.12
N ASP A 28 -5.33 13.96 -2.56
CA ASP A 28 -6.49 13.32 -3.22
C ASP A 28 -6.18 12.48 -4.47
N PRO A 29 -5.16 12.79 -5.30
CA PRO A 29 -4.78 11.92 -6.42
C PRO A 29 -4.45 10.46 -6.03
N PHE A 30 -4.10 10.22 -4.77
CA PHE A 30 -3.76 8.89 -4.22
C PHE A 30 -4.91 8.18 -3.50
N LYS A 31 -6.10 8.79 -3.52
CA LYS A 31 -7.33 8.29 -2.89
C LYS A 31 -8.35 7.78 -3.92
N LYS A 32 -7.92 7.42 -5.14
CA LYS A 32 -8.84 6.85 -6.14
C LYS A 32 -9.30 5.47 -5.70
N GLU A 33 -10.55 5.16 -6.01
CA GLU A 33 -11.15 3.86 -5.70
C GLU A 33 -10.58 2.77 -6.63
N LEU A 34 -10.50 1.55 -6.10
CA LEU A 34 -10.30 0.35 -6.88
C LEU A 34 -11.60 -0.02 -7.59
N THR A 35 -11.48 -0.54 -8.80
CA THR A 35 -12.62 -1.13 -9.52
C THR A 35 -13.04 -2.45 -8.87
N GLU A 36 -14.27 -2.88 -9.10
CA GLU A 36 -14.79 -4.14 -8.56
C GLU A 36 -13.94 -5.35 -8.98
N ASP A 37 -13.45 -5.37 -10.23
CA ASP A 37 -12.59 -6.44 -10.74
C ASP A 37 -11.21 -6.45 -10.05
N GLN A 38 -10.62 -5.27 -9.83
CA GLN A 38 -9.36 -5.15 -9.06
C GLN A 38 -9.56 -5.64 -7.62
N ILE A 39 -10.66 -5.26 -6.97
CA ILE A 39 -11.02 -5.70 -5.63
C ILE A 39 -11.18 -7.22 -5.60
N HIS A 40 -11.81 -7.83 -6.60
CA HIS A 40 -11.99 -9.28 -6.69
C HIS A 40 -10.65 -10.03 -6.79
N VAL A 41 -9.75 -9.56 -7.65
CA VAL A 41 -8.41 -10.12 -7.82
C VAL A 41 -7.60 -9.99 -6.52
N MET A 42 -7.61 -8.80 -5.90
CA MET A 42 -6.95 -8.59 -4.62
C MET A 42 -7.50 -9.51 -3.53
N ASN A 43 -8.82 -9.64 -3.39
CA ASN A 43 -9.40 -10.54 -2.41
C ASN A 43 -8.99 -12.00 -2.65
N THR A 44 -8.81 -12.40 -3.91
CA THR A 44 -8.30 -13.74 -4.26
C THR A 44 -6.85 -13.94 -3.82
N ILE A 45 -5.99 -12.93 -4.00
CA ILE A 45 -4.58 -12.96 -3.54
C ILE A 45 -4.53 -12.97 -2.01
N LEU A 46 -5.16 -11.98 -1.36
CA LEU A 46 -5.18 -11.79 0.09
C LEU A 46 -5.85 -12.96 0.83
N GLY A 47 -6.86 -13.57 0.21
CA GLY A 47 -7.56 -14.73 0.75
C GLY A 47 -6.64 -15.90 1.06
N ARG A 48 -5.55 -16.07 0.29
CA ARG A 48 -4.58 -17.17 0.44
C ARG A 48 -3.52 -16.93 1.50
N LEU A 49 -3.38 -15.69 2.01
CA LEU A 49 -2.30 -15.31 2.92
C LEU A 49 -2.63 -15.62 4.38
N PRO A 50 -1.69 -16.08 5.21
CA PRO A 50 -1.87 -16.13 6.65
C PRO A 50 -2.03 -14.72 7.24
N ALA A 51 -2.67 -14.62 8.41
CA ALA A 51 -2.97 -13.34 9.05
C ALA A 51 -1.71 -12.51 9.34
N GLU A 52 -0.60 -13.16 9.70
CA GLU A 52 0.70 -12.51 9.94
C GLU A 52 1.21 -11.81 8.68
N GLN A 53 1.19 -12.46 7.52
CA GLN A 53 1.59 -11.85 6.25
C GLN A 53 0.68 -10.69 5.84
N ILE A 54 -0.62 -10.76 6.14
CA ILE A 54 -1.53 -9.63 5.91
C ILE A 54 -1.17 -8.43 6.79
N ASN A 55 -0.77 -8.66 8.05
CA ASN A 55 -0.32 -7.58 8.93
C ASN A 55 0.96 -6.93 8.39
N THR A 56 1.95 -7.74 7.98
CA THR A 56 3.20 -7.22 7.40
C THR A 56 2.96 -6.48 6.09
N LEU A 57 2.07 -6.99 5.23
CA LEU A 57 1.69 -6.31 3.99
C LEU A 57 1.03 -4.95 4.29
N LEU A 58 0.12 -4.92 5.27
CA LEU A 58 -0.56 -3.70 5.70
C LEU A 58 0.41 -2.64 6.23
N GLU A 59 1.42 -3.08 6.99
CA GLU A 59 2.52 -2.25 7.50
C GLU A 59 3.35 -1.67 6.37
N LEU A 60 3.79 -2.52 5.43
CA LEU A 60 4.59 -2.12 4.28
C LEU A 60 3.88 -1.07 3.41
N ILE A 61 2.60 -1.30 3.11
CA ILE A 61 1.79 -0.38 2.31
C ILE A 61 1.64 0.95 3.03
N PHE A 62 1.40 0.94 4.34
CA PHE A 62 1.28 2.15 5.13
C PHE A 62 2.57 2.97 5.07
N GLU A 63 3.71 2.33 5.31
CA GLU A 63 5.02 2.99 5.25
C GLU A 63 5.31 3.54 3.85
N CYS A 64 5.04 2.76 2.80
CA CYS A 64 5.22 3.21 1.41
C CYS A 64 4.37 4.46 1.11
N ILE A 65 3.11 4.51 1.59
CA ILE A 65 2.26 5.68 1.40
C ILE A 65 2.84 6.91 2.11
N VAL A 66 3.19 6.78 3.39
CA VAL A 66 3.63 7.90 4.22
C VAL A 66 5.01 8.42 3.83
N PHE A 67 5.95 7.54 3.50
CA PHE A 67 7.35 7.94 3.29
C PHE A 67 7.71 8.18 1.83
N LYS A 68 6.98 7.59 0.87
CA LYS A 68 7.34 7.66 -0.55
C LYS A 68 6.29 8.37 -1.39
N ILE A 69 5.01 8.22 -1.08
CA ILE A 69 3.91 8.75 -1.90
C ILE A 69 3.44 10.11 -1.42
N ASP A 70 3.32 10.32 -0.11
CA ASP A 70 2.85 11.58 0.48
C ASP A 70 3.92 12.69 0.55
N VAL A 71 5.10 12.44 -0.05
CA VAL A 71 6.16 13.44 -0.12
C VAL A 71 5.80 14.48 -1.18
N PRO A 72 5.70 15.78 -0.83
CA PRO A 72 5.35 16.82 -1.80
C PRO A 72 6.37 16.87 -2.96
N GLN A 73 5.88 16.72 -4.19
CA GLN A 73 6.69 16.83 -5.39
C GLN A 73 6.54 18.22 -6.02
N ASN A 74 7.65 18.79 -6.49
CA ASN A 74 7.62 20.05 -7.25
C ASN A 74 7.23 19.74 -8.70
N ILE A 75 5.98 20.06 -9.06
CA ILE A 75 5.44 19.84 -10.41
C ILE A 75 6.14 20.66 -11.51
N ASN A 76 6.96 21.65 -11.14
CA ASN A 76 7.72 22.48 -12.07
C ASN A 76 9.15 21.97 -12.28
N ASP A 77 9.52 20.85 -11.66
CA ASP A 77 10.81 20.22 -11.88
C ASP A 77 10.84 19.59 -13.29
N GLU A 78 11.96 19.73 -13.99
CA GLU A 78 12.14 19.15 -15.34
C GLU A 78 12.11 17.61 -15.28
N ASP A 79 12.46 17.04 -14.13
CA ASP A 79 12.42 15.61 -13.84
C ASP A 79 11.13 15.18 -13.11
N TYR A 80 10.07 15.99 -13.13
CA TYR A 80 8.80 15.61 -12.50
C TYR A 80 8.21 14.35 -13.15
N ILE A 81 8.01 13.34 -12.33
CA ILE A 81 7.34 12.09 -12.71
C ILE A 81 6.03 12.01 -11.93
N ASP A 82 4.89 11.99 -12.62
CA ASP A 82 3.60 11.73 -11.99
C ASP A 82 3.53 10.29 -11.49
N ILE A 83 3.91 10.11 -10.22
CA ILE A 83 3.92 8.80 -9.58
C ILE A 83 2.51 8.19 -9.46
N SER A 84 1.44 8.99 -9.55
CA SER A 84 0.06 8.49 -9.44
C SER A 84 -0.30 7.51 -10.57
N GLN A 85 0.34 7.66 -11.74
CA GLN A 85 0.15 6.78 -12.90
C GLN A 85 1.09 5.57 -12.93
N ILE A 86 1.99 5.46 -11.95
CA ILE A 86 2.90 4.32 -11.83
C ILE A 86 2.19 3.15 -11.15
N SER A 87 2.56 1.93 -11.55
CA SER A 87 2.18 0.68 -10.89
C SER A 87 2.48 0.75 -9.40
N PHE A 88 1.45 0.50 -8.57
CA PHE A 88 1.63 0.50 -7.14
C PHE A 88 2.53 -0.65 -6.68
N ARG A 89 2.49 -1.79 -7.39
CA ARG A 89 3.43 -2.90 -7.15
C ARG A 89 4.88 -2.44 -7.29
N ASP A 90 5.19 -1.72 -8.36
CA ASP A 90 6.56 -1.31 -8.63
C ASP A 90 7.03 -0.26 -7.62
N GLN A 91 6.10 0.57 -7.11
CA GLN A 91 6.39 1.47 -5.99
C GLN A 91 6.71 0.71 -4.69
N LEU A 92 5.94 -0.34 -4.37
CA LEU A 92 6.18 -1.21 -3.21
C LEU A 92 7.53 -1.92 -3.33
N ILE A 93 7.83 -2.55 -4.47
CA ILE A 93 9.12 -3.20 -4.73
C ILE A 93 10.25 -2.19 -4.56
N GLY A 94 10.14 -1.04 -5.23
CA GLY A 94 11.15 0.00 -5.10
C GLY A 94 11.27 0.57 -3.69
N TYR A 95 10.22 0.53 -2.86
CA TYR A 95 10.31 0.94 -1.45
C TYR A 95 11.05 -0.11 -0.62
N VAL A 96 10.81 -1.41 -0.86
CA VAL A 96 11.56 -2.49 -0.22
C VAL A 96 13.05 -2.38 -0.57
N ASP A 97 13.37 -2.16 -1.84
CA ASP A 97 14.75 -2.08 -2.34
C ASP A 97 15.51 -0.84 -1.83
N THR A 98 14.80 0.27 -1.60
CA THR A 98 15.41 1.54 -1.17
C THR A 98 14.99 1.95 0.23
N SER A 99 14.56 0.99 1.07
CA SER A 99 14.01 1.31 2.39
C SER A 99 15.05 2.08 3.21
N PRO A 100 14.71 3.28 3.72
CA PRO A 100 15.63 4.07 4.53
C PRO A 100 15.89 3.44 5.91
N PHE A 101 15.16 2.38 6.24
CA PHE A 101 15.33 1.59 7.46
C PHE A 101 16.13 0.31 7.13
N GLU A 102 17.37 0.50 6.66
CA GLU A 102 18.28 -0.56 6.15
C GLU A 102 18.54 -1.70 7.15
N GLU A 103 18.34 -1.50 8.45
CA GLU A 103 18.69 -2.50 9.48
C GLU A 103 17.53 -3.40 9.95
N ASP A 104 16.27 -3.12 9.58
CA ASP A 104 15.10 -3.79 10.21
C ASP A 104 14.03 -4.33 9.25
N LEU A 105 14.01 -3.92 7.98
CA LEU A 105 12.96 -4.35 7.05
C LEU A 105 13.32 -5.71 6.41
N HIS A 106 13.40 -6.76 7.22
CA HIS A 106 13.43 -8.13 6.70
C HIS A 106 12.04 -8.49 6.17
N VAL A 107 11.74 -8.04 4.94
CA VAL A 107 10.61 -8.55 4.17
C VAL A 107 10.95 -9.98 3.78
N ASP A 108 10.24 -10.94 4.36
CA ASP A 108 10.38 -12.35 4.02
C ASP A 108 10.15 -12.58 2.52
N ASP A 109 10.92 -13.49 1.91
CA ASP A 109 10.82 -13.84 0.49
C ASP A 109 9.39 -14.24 0.11
N SER A 110 8.67 -14.85 1.06
CA SER A 110 7.27 -15.22 0.87
C SER A 110 6.35 -14.01 0.65
N LEU A 111 6.62 -12.87 1.29
CA LEU A 111 5.84 -11.63 1.09
C LEU A 111 6.19 -10.97 -0.24
N MET A 112 7.45 -11.04 -0.67
CA MET A 112 7.85 -10.57 -2.00
C MET A 112 7.14 -11.34 -3.12
N VAL A 113 6.97 -12.66 -2.98
CA VAL A 113 6.18 -13.47 -3.92
C VAL A 113 4.74 -12.97 -4.03
N VAL A 114 4.15 -12.51 -2.93
CA VAL A 114 2.79 -11.95 -2.90
C VAL A 114 2.74 -10.59 -3.58
N ILE A 115 3.69 -9.71 -3.29
CA ILE A 115 3.78 -8.38 -3.94
C ILE A 115 3.92 -8.57 -5.44
N CYS A 116 4.73 -9.52 -5.90
CA CYS A 116 4.90 -9.85 -7.32
C CYS A 116 3.61 -10.36 -8.00
N GLN A 117 2.64 -10.88 -7.25
CA GLN A 117 1.33 -11.31 -7.79
C GLN A 117 0.35 -10.15 -8.01
N ILE A 118 0.65 -8.95 -7.50
CA ILE A 118 -0.19 -7.77 -7.73
C ILE A 118 -0.13 -7.42 -9.23
N PRO A 119 -1.26 -7.17 -9.90
CA PRO A 119 -1.27 -6.74 -11.30
C PRO A 119 -0.57 -5.39 -11.50
N SER A 120 0.30 -5.32 -12.51
CA SER A 120 1.19 -4.18 -12.75
C SER A 120 1.37 -3.80 -14.21
N ASP A 121 1.08 -4.72 -15.11
CA ASP A 121 1.51 -4.64 -16.50
C ASP A 121 0.79 -3.47 -17.18
N THR A 122 1.51 -2.70 -17.98
CA THR A 122 1.00 -1.45 -18.55
C THR A 122 -0.26 -1.63 -19.38
N ASP A 123 -0.43 -2.79 -20.01
CA ASP A 123 -1.60 -3.15 -20.84
C ASP A 123 -2.69 -3.93 -20.07
N ASP A 124 -2.48 -4.18 -18.77
CA ASP A 124 -3.44 -4.92 -17.94
C ASP A 124 -4.52 -3.98 -17.37
N GLN A 125 -5.78 -4.26 -17.69
CA GLN A 125 -6.92 -3.53 -17.15
C GLN A 125 -7.05 -3.68 -15.62
N LEU A 126 -6.45 -4.73 -15.06
CA LEU A 126 -6.41 -4.99 -13.63
C LEU A 126 -5.23 -4.30 -12.93
N ARG A 127 -4.35 -3.63 -13.68
CA ARG A 127 -3.19 -2.91 -13.14
C ARG A 127 -3.60 -1.98 -12.01
N ILE A 128 -2.94 -2.11 -10.86
CA ILE A 128 -3.21 -1.26 -9.72
C ILE A 128 -2.24 -0.09 -9.74
N LEU A 129 -2.78 1.12 -9.79
CA LEU A 129 -1.99 2.35 -9.84
C LEU A 129 -1.71 2.88 -8.43
N THR A 130 -0.64 3.66 -8.30
CA THR A 130 -0.28 4.34 -7.04
C THR A 130 -1.39 5.31 -6.61
N ALA A 131 -2.13 5.86 -7.59
CA ALA A 131 -3.36 6.62 -7.36
C ALA A 131 -4.41 5.90 -6.49
N GLN A 132 -4.36 4.56 -6.43
CA GLN A 132 -5.30 3.69 -5.72
C GLN A 132 -4.71 3.11 -4.42
N SER A 133 -3.52 3.59 -4.00
CA SER A 133 -2.77 3.04 -2.86
C SER A 133 -3.54 3.10 -1.53
N VAL A 134 -4.26 4.19 -1.27
CA VAL A 134 -5.07 4.33 -0.06
C VAL A 134 -6.23 3.33 -0.02
N ASP A 135 -6.93 3.16 -1.13
CA ASP A 135 -8.04 2.21 -1.20
C ASP A 135 -7.54 0.76 -1.16
N PHE A 136 -6.39 0.50 -1.76
CA PHE A 136 -5.69 -0.78 -1.63
C PHE A 136 -5.39 -1.11 -0.16
N TRP A 137 -4.82 -0.17 0.60
CA TRP A 137 -4.58 -0.35 2.03
C TRP A 137 -5.87 -0.65 2.80
N ASN A 138 -6.97 0.06 2.48
CA ASN A 138 -8.27 -0.17 3.11
C ASN A 138 -8.79 -1.59 2.86
N GLU A 139 -8.65 -2.11 1.64
CA GLU A 139 -9.03 -3.49 1.31
C GLU A 139 -8.19 -4.53 2.05
N VAL A 140 -6.87 -4.31 2.17
CA VAL A 140 -6.00 -5.17 2.99
C VAL A 140 -6.42 -5.14 4.46
N ASN A 141 -6.74 -3.96 5.01
CA ASN A 141 -7.19 -3.84 6.40
C ASN A 141 -8.56 -4.52 6.63
N LYS A 142 -9.49 -4.39 5.68
CA LYS A 142 -10.78 -5.13 5.73
C LYS A 142 -10.54 -6.63 5.73
N CYS A 143 -9.60 -7.12 4.91
CA CYS A 143 -9.24 -8.54 4.87
C CYS A 143 -8.66 -9.00 6.22
N ARG A 144 -7.72 -8.23 6.79
CA ARG A 144 -7.16 -8.46 8.13
C ARG A 144 -8.24 -8.60 9.18
N GLN A 145 -9.19 -7.66 9.24
CA GLN A 145 -10.28 -7.68 10.22
C GLN A 145 -11.18 -8.92 10.10
N ARG A 146 -11.37 -9.45 8.88
CA ARG A 146 -12.12 -10.70 8.68
C ARG A 146 -11.37 -11.94 9.17
N LYS A 147 -10.02 -11.92 9.17
CA LYS A 147 -9.19 -13.08 9.58
C LYS A 147 -8.88 -13.15 11.07
N ILE A 148 -8.98 -12.03 11.78
CA ILE A 148 -8.69 -11.95 13.22
C ILE A 148 -9.97 -12.17 14.07
N ARG A 149 -11.16 -12.14 13.46
CA ARG A 149 -12.43 -12.52 14.09
C ARG A 149 -12.63 -14.03 14.08
#